data_AF-S7SQX3-F1
#
_entry.id   AF-S7SQX3-F1
#
_cell.length_a   1.000
_cell.length_b   1.000
_cell.length_c   1.000
_cell.angle_alpha   90.00
_cell.angle_beta   90.00
_cell.angle_gamma   90.00
#
_symmetry.space_group_name_H-M   'P 1'
#
loop_
_entity.id
_entity.type
_entity.pdbx_description
1 polymer ?
#
loop_
_entity_poly.entity_id
_entity_poly.type
_entity_poly.pdbx_seq_one_letter_code
_entity_poly.pdbx_strand_id
1 'polypeptide(L)'
;MDKKTIAHHFSFDRRLLGRLYWFPFLVYGLCVGLMGILSARSDEPFLPYTVIQGIAVPIAGWHLVFLYRHLYDEGAKDALVWHYRKAVVFDLVRYAVLHGGCIALLVAAVIGIQGTMFLTAPVLGHLFLLFLFYQLIGLALLGVFGSLDVALSVIAVYTFMEVATQGTFMPWPHLFLFQAPADSLSLLLPMMWLGAGIVIAAVLIGREFW
;
A
#
# COMPACT_ATOMS: atom_id res chain seq x y z
N MET A 1 -3.61 0.45 25.48
CA MET A 1 -2.14 0.26 25.41
C MET A 1 -1.48 1.60 25.69
N ASP A 2 -0.46 1.66 26.54
CA ASP A 2 0.20 2.93 26.89
C ASP A 2 1.07 3.45 25.72
N LYS A 3 1.22 4.78 25.60
CA LYS A 3 2.06 5.44 24.59
C LYS A 3 3.50 4.90 24.60
N LYS A 4 4.03 4.59 25.79
CA LYS A 4 5.37 4.02 25.96
C LYS A 4 5.51 2.66 25.28
N THR A 5 4.46 1.83 25.32
CA THR A 5 4.44 0.51 24.67
C THR A 5 4.48 0.65 23.14
N ILE A 6 3.70 1.56 22.56
CA ILE A 6 3.68 1.80 21.11
C ILE A 6 5.04 2.30 20.62
N ALA A 7 5.64 3.27 21.32
CA ALA A 7 6.96 3.80 20.98
C ALA A 7 8.04 2.72 21.06
N HIS A 8 7.94 1.81 22.05
CA HIS A 8 8.85 0.69 22.18
C HIS A 8 8.78 -0.24 20.96
N HIS A 9 7.59 -0.61 20.49
CA HIS A 9 7.44 -1.47 19.30
C HIS A 9 8.08 -0.84 18.06
N PHE A 10 7.84 0.44 17.78
CA PHE A 10 8.51 1.09 16.64
C PHE A 10 10.02 1.17 16.79
N SER A 11 10.51 1.39 18.02
CA SER A 11 11.96 1.41 18.28
C SER A 11 12.61 0.03 18.06
N PHE A 12 11.88 -1.04 18.40
CA PHE A 12 12.29 -2.41 18.18
C PHE A 12 12.34 -2.73 16.69
N ASP A 13 11.27 -2.43 15.94
CA ASP A 13 11.21 -2.71 14.50
C ASP A 13 12.28 -1.95 13.73
N ARG A 14 12.56 -0.70 14.11
CA ARG A 14 13.64 0.08 13.52
C ARG A 14 15.01 -0.58 13.71
N ARG A 15 15.23 -1.21 14.87
CA ARG A 15 16.47 -1.96 15.13
C ARG A 15 16.49 -3.27 14.36
N LEU A 16 15.36 -3.97 14.28
CA LEU A 16 15.20 -5.23 13.57
C LEU A 16 15.41 -5.08 12.06
N LEU A 17 14.75 -4.09 11.45
CA LEU A 17 14.77 -3.86 10.00
C LEU A 17 15.96 -3.02 9.52
N GLY A 18 16.61 -2.28 10.43
CA GLY A 18 17.76 -1.43 10.10
C GLY A 18 17.44 -0.44 8.98
N ARG A 19 18.12 -0.57 7.83
CA ARG A 19 17.92 0.30 6.67
C ARG A 19 16.57 0.08 5.96
N LEU A 20 16.02 -1.14 6.01
CA LEU A 20 14.74 -1.45 5.36
C LEU A 20 13.56 -0.71 6.00
N TYR A 21 13.68 -0.33 7.29
CA TYR A 21 12.70 0.51 7.97
C TYR A 21 12.51 1.86 7.26
N TRP A 22 13.58 2.42 6.72
CA TRP A 22 13.56 3.75 6.13
C TRP A 22 13.12 3.77 4.67
N PHE A 23 13.11 2.60 4.01
CA PHE A 23 12.87 2.50 2.58
C PHE A 23 11.51 3.09 2.15
N PRO A 24 10.37 2.77 2.79
CA PRO A 24 9.09 3.37 2.41
C PRO A 24 9.07 4.90 2.50
N PHE A 25 9.75 5.49 3.48
CA PHE A 25 9.80 6.95 3.65
C PHE A 25 10.66 7.63 2.59
N LEU A 26 11.74 6.99 2.13
CA LEU A 26 12.52 7.49 1.00
C LEU A 26 11.66 7.57 -0.26
N VAL A 27 10.81 6.56 -0.49
CA VAL A 27 9.90 6.56 -1.64
C VAL A 27 8.81 7.63 -1.50
N TYR A 28 8.31 7.92 -0.30
CA TYR A 28 7.42 9.07 -0.10
C TYR A 28 8.12 10.40 -0.41
N GLY A 29 9.39 10.56 -0.04
CA GLY A 29 10.19 11.72 -0.45
C GLY A 29 10.31 11.84 -1.96
N LEU A 30 10.55 10.73 -2.66
CA LEU A 30 10.54 10.67 -4.13
C LEU A 30 9.17 11.07 -4.71
N CYS A 31 8.07 10.61 -4.11
CA CYS A 31 6.71 10.96 -4.55
C CYS A 31 6.48 12.47 -4.49
N VAL A 32 6.92 13.15 -3.43
CA VAL A 32 6.82 14.62 -3.32
C VAL A 32 7.57 15.30 -4.48
N GLY A 33 8.79 14.85 -4.77
CA GLY A 33 9.58 15.38 -5.89
C GLY A 33 8.91 15.17 -7.24
N LEU A 34 8.41 13.95 -7.51
CA LEU A 34 7.70 13.62 -8.74
C LEU A 34 6.41 14.44 -8.90
N MET A 35 5.61 14.56 -7.83
CA MET A 35 4.40 15.37 -7.83
C MET A 35 4.69 16.84 -8.16
N GLY A 36 5.78 17.41 -7.60
CA GLY A 36 6.21 18.77 -7.89
C GLY A 36 6.62 18.96 -9.36
N ILE A 37 7.41 18.03 -9.90
CA ILE A 37 7.84 18.07 -11.32
C ILE A 37 6.64 17.93 -12.26
N LEU A 38 5.73 17.01 -11.99
CA LEU A 38 4.55 16.75 -12.83
C LEU A 38 3.58 17.93 -12.78
N SER A 39 3.34 18.49 -11.59
CA SER A 39 2.48 19.68 -11.44
C SER A 39 3.06 20.91 -12.12
N ALA A 40 4.39 21.05 -12.20
CA ALA A 40 5.02 22.15 -12.92
C ALA A 40 4.92 22.02 -14.46
N ARG A 41 4.57 20.83 -14.97
CA ARG A 41 4.49 20.54 -16.41
C ARG A 41 3.06 20.41 -16.93
N SER A 42 2.09 20.20 -16.05
CA SER A 42 0.69 20.00 -16.41
C SER A 42 -0.23 20.50 -15.30
N ASP A 43 -1.29 21.20 -15.69
CA ASP A 43 -2.38 21.62 -14.80
C ASP A 43 -3.41 20.50 -14.58
N GLU A 44 -3.17 19.29 -15.12
CA GLU A 44 -4.06 18.16 -14.91
C GLU A 44 -3.92 17.61 -13.49
N PRO A 45 -4.95 17.76 -12.63
CA PRO A 45 -4.85 17.42 -11.21
C PRO A 45 -4.75 15.91 -10.96
N PHE A 46 -5.13 15.09 -11.95
CA PHE A 46 -5.07 13.64 -11.86
C PHE A 46 -3.65 13.09 -12.02
N LEU A 47 -2.74 13.84 -12.65
CA LEU A 47 -1.36 13.40 -12.92
C LEU A 47 -0.50 13.33 -11.64
N PRO A 48 -0.56 14.29 -10.70
CA PRO A 48 0.06 14.11 -9.38
C PRO A 48 -0.63 13.02 -8.54
N TYR A 49 -1.94 12.81 -8.74
CA TYR A 49 -2.69 11.77 -8.04
C TYR A 49 -2.29 10.36 -8.48
N THR A 50 -1.91 10.14 -9.74
CA THR A 50 -1.37 8.84 -10.18
C THR A 50 -0.08 8.46 -9.47
N VAL A 51 0.74 9.43 -9.03
CA VAL A 51 1.93 9.17 -8.20
C VAL A 51 1.55 8.63 -6.83
N ILE A 52 0.51 9.21 -6.20
CA ILE A 52 0.05 8.75 -4.89
C ILE A 52 -0.45 7.31 -4.97
N GLN A 53 -1.40 7.05 -5.86
CA GLN A 53 -1.97 5.70 -5.97
C GLN A 53 -0.96 4.71 -6.54
N GLY A 54 -0.15 5.07 -7.55
CA GLY A 54 0.70 4.14 -8.29
C GLY A 54 2.07 3.88 -7.67
N ILE A 55 2.50 4.71 -6.71
CA ILE A 55 3.79 4.55 -6.04
C ILE A 55 3.61 4.57 -4.52
N ALA A 56 3.04 5.64 -3.97
CA ALA A 56 2.99 5.83 -2.53
C ALA A 56 2.13 4.76 -1.82
N VAL A 57 0.99 4.42 -2.39
CA VAL A 57 0.07 3.42 -1.82
C VAL A 57 0.66 2.01 -1.85
N PRO A 58 1.18 1.48 -2.97
CA PRO A 58 1.83 0.17 -3.02
C PRO A 58 2.94 -0.03 -2.00
N ILE A 59 3.70 1.03 -1.73
CA ILE A 59 4.82 1.03 -0.79
C ILE A 59 4.35 0.97 0.68
N ALA A 60 3.11 1.37 0.99
CA ALA A 60 2.60 1.34 2.35
C ALA A 60 2.61 -0.09 2.96
N GLY A 61 2.31 -1.10 2.15
CA GLY A 61 2.31 -2.50 2.59
C GLY A 61 3.70 -3.07 2.85
N TRP A 62 4.76 -2.49 2.25
CA TRP A 62 6.10 -3.08 2.28
C TRP A 62 6.69 -3.15 3.68
N HIS A 63 6.33 -2.22 4.56
CA HIS A 63 6.80 -2.24 5.94
C HIS A 63 6.38 -3.51 6.68
N LEU A 64 5.15 -3.98 6.46
CA LEU A 64 4.67 -5.23 7.02
C LEU A 64 5.35 -6.43 6.37
N VAL A 65 5.54 -6.41 5.06
CA VAL A 65 6.27 -7.49 4.36
C VAL A 65 7.68 -7.64 4.92
N PHE A 66 8.40 -6.53 5.09
CA PHE A 66 9.73 -6.54 5.71
C PHE A 66 9.71 -7.03 7.15
N LEU A 67 8.73 -6.58 7.94
CA LEU A 67 8.59 -7.01 9.33
C LEU A 67 8.39 -8.52 9.42
N TYR A 68 7.53 -9.09 8.58
CA TYR A 68 7.15 -10.50 8.65
C TYR A 68 8.06 -11.44 7.84
N ARG A 69 9.04 -10.92 7.09
CA ARG A 69 9.95 -11.72 6.25
C ARG A 69 10.65 -12.85 7.03
N HIS A 70 11.03 -12.60 8.28
CA HIS A 70 11.76 -13.56 9.11
C HIS A 70 10.96 -14.83 9.43
N LEU A 71 9.62 -14.76 9.37
CA LEU A 71 8.80 -15.96 9.52
C LEU A 71 8.98 -16.90 8.32
N TYR A 72 9.08 -16.35 7.11
CA TYR A 72 9.00 -17.12 5.87
C TYR A 72 10.38 -17.37 5.26
N ASP A 73 11.12 -16.30 4.98
CA ASP A 73 12.39 -16.32 4.27
C ASP A 73 13.51 -16.96 5.12
N GLU A 74 13.44 -16.78 6.44
CA GLU A 74 14.41 -17.34 7.40
C GLU A 74 13.91 -18.66 8.03
N GLY A 75 12.76 -19.19 7.59
CA GLY A 75 12.24 -20.50 8.01
C GLY A 75 11.76 -20.60 9.46
N ALA A 76 11.59 -19.47 10.16
CA ALA A 76 11.21 -19.46 11.58
C ALA A 76 9.70 -19.61 11.85
N LYS A 77 8.89 -19.80 10.80
CA LYS A 77 7.42 -19.88 10.83
C LYS A 77 6.93 -20.85 11.90
N ASP A 78 7.40 -22.09 11.90
CA ASP A 78 6.88 -23.14 12.79
C ASP A 78 7.07 -22.82 14.28
N ALA A 79 8.11 -22.07 14.62
CA ALA A 79 8.40 -21.66 15.99
C ALA A 79 7.69 -20.37 16.40
N LEU A 80 7.54 -19.41 15.48
CA LEU A 80 7.13 -18.04 15.82
C LEU A 80 5.70 -17.68 15.42
N VAL A 81 5.05 -18.41 14.50
CA VAL A 81 3.72 -18.03 13.99
C VAL A 81 2.69 -17.88 15.11
N TRP A 82 2.75 -18.74 16.14
CA TRP A 82 1.88 -18.70 17.32
C TRP A 82 2.05 -17.43 18.14
N HIS A 83 3.28 -16.90 18.23
CA HIS A 83 3.56 -15.66 18.94
C HIS A 83 3.01 -14.44 18.17
N TYR A 84 3.06 -14.49 16.84
CA TYR A 84 2.64 -13.38 15.98
C TYR A 84 1.13 -13.29 15.74
N ARG A 85 0.32 -14.31 16.09
CA ARG A 85 -1.14 -14.31 15.87
C ARG A 85 -1.87 -13.09 16.42
N LYS A 86 -1.45 -12.60 17.60
CA LYS A 86 -2.04 -11.41 18.22
C LYS A 86 -1.32 -10.13 17.78
N ALA A 87 -0.05 -10.24 17.42
CA ALA A 87 0.76 -9.11 16.97
C ALA A 87 0.34 -8.65 15.56
N VAL A 88 -0.05 -9.57 14.66
CA VAL A 88 -0.38 -9.25 13.26
C VAL A 88 -1.50 -8.22 13.12
N VAL A 89 -2.57 -8.35 13.90
CA VAL A 89 -3.67 -7.38 13.90
C VAL A 89 -3.18 -6.03 14.42
N PHE A 90 -2.39 -6.03 15.49
CA PHE A 90 -1.85 -4.81 16.07
C PHE A 90 -0.88 -4.11 15.11
N ASP A 91 0.00 -4.85 14.45
CA ASP A 91 0.95 -4.34 13.47
C ASP A 91 0.23 -3.80 12.24
N LEU A 92 -0.78 -4.51 11.73
CA LEU A 92 -1.64 -4.05 10.64
C LEU A 92 -2.21 -2.67 10.95
N VAL A 93 -2.84 -2.50 12.12
CA VAL A 93 -3.41 -1.20 12.54
C VAL A 93 -2.34 -0.13 12.71
N ARG A 94 -1.23 -0.47 13.37
CA ARG A 94 -0.14 0.47 13.66
C ARG A 94 0.51 1.01 12.40
N TYR A 95 0.82 0.14 11.44
CA TYR A 95 1.38 0.53 10.16
C TYR A 95 0.34 1.17 9.24
N ALA A 96 -0.94 0.77 9.33
CA ALA A 96 -2.01 1.47 8.63
C ALA A 96 -2.14 2.93 9.09
N VAL A 97 -2.03 3.21 10.40
CA VAL A 97 -2.05 4.59 10.92
C VAL A 97 -0.82 5.37 10.44
N LEU A 98 0.37 4.76 10.49
CA LEU A 98 1.61 5.40 10.06
C LEU A 98 1.59 5.77 8.57
N HIS A 99 1.30 4.79 7.71
CA HIS A 99 1.30 5.00 6.26
C HIS A 99 0.07 5.77 5.79
N GLY A 100 -1.07 5.59 6.43
CA GLY A 100 -2.26 6.40 6.21
C GLY A 100 -1.99 7.89 6.51
N GLY A 101 -1.24 8.19 7.57
CA GLY A 101 -0.76 9.55 7.86
C GLY A 101 0.14 10.11 6.76
N CYS A 102 1.12 9.33 6.27
CA CYS A 102 1.96 9.75 5.15
C CYS A 102 1.17 10.01 3.86
N ILE A 103 0.23 9.13 3.51
CA ILE A 103 -0.63 9.27 2.34
C ILE A 103 -1.54 10.50 2.50
N ALA A 104 -2.11 10.72 3.69
CA ALA A 104 -2.92 11.91 3.95
C ALA A 104 -2.12 13.21 3.76
N LEU A 105 -0.86 13.24 4.18
CA LEU A 105 0.04 14.38 3.93
C LEU A 105 0.30 14.58 2.43
N LEU A 106 0.50 13.51 1.66
CA LEU A 106 0.66 13.60 0.21
C LEU A 106 -0.62 14.11 -0.48
N VAL A 107 -1.79 13.65 -0.05
CA VAL A 107 -3.09 14.15 -0.54
C VAL A 107 -3.25 15.64 -0.22
N ALA A 108 -2.93 16.06 1.01
CA ALA A 108 -2.94 17.47 1.40
C ALA A 108 -1.96 18.31 0.55
N ALA A 109 -0.80 17.76 0.21
CA ALA A 109 0.15 18.41 -0.69
C ALA A 109 -0.44 18.59 -2.10
N VAL A 110 -1.10 17.57 -2.67
CA VAL A 110 -1.77 17.73 -3.99
C VAL A 110 -2.89 18.77 -3.90
N ILE A 111 -3.69 18.77 -2.84
CA ILE A 111 -4.73 19.79 -2.63
C ILE A 111 -4.13 21.20 -2.63
N GLY A 112 -2.99 21.38 -1.96
CA GLY A 112 -2.31 22.67 -1.92
C GLY A 112 -1.78 23.14 -3.28
N ILE A 113 -1.47 22.22 -4.19
CA ILE A 113 -0.91 22.53 -5.52
C ILE A 113 -2.01 22.69 -6.58
N GLN A 114 -2.99 21.77 -6.59
CA GLN A 114 -3.95 21.59 -7.68
C GLN A 114 -5.41 21.89 -7.26
N GLY A 115 -5.65 22.25 -6.00
CA GLY A 115 -6.99 22.45 -5.45
C GLY A 115 -7.74 21.13 -5.19
N THR A 116 -9.04 21.24 -4.92
CA THR A 116 -9.86 20.11 -4.43
C THR A 116 -10.76 19.47 -5.49
N MET A 117 -10.88 20.05 -6.68
CA MET A 117 -11.92 19.67 -7.66
C MET A 117 -11.86 18.20 -8.12
N PHE A 118 -10.68 17.58 -8.10
CA PHE A 118 -10.51 16.19 -8.51
C PHE A 118 -10.78 15.16 -7.39
N LEU A 119 -10.81 15.59 -6.13
CA LEU A 119 -10.98 14.72 -4.95
C LEU A 119 -12.45 14.56 -4.57
N THR A 120 -13.19 13.87 -5.43
CA THR A 120 -14.57 13.50 -5.13
C THR A 120 -14.62 12.41 -4.06
N ALA A 121 -15.73 12.33 -3.32
CA ALA A 121 -15.92 11.27 -2.31
C ALA A 121 -15.68 9.85 -2.84
N PRO A 122 -16.10 9.49 -4.08
CA PRO A 122 -15.81 8.18 -4.64
C PRO A 122 -14.31 7.95 -4.93
N VAL A 123 -13.56 8.96 -5.36
CA VAL A 123 -12.09 8.88 -5.55
C VAL A 123 -11.37 8.67 -4.22
N LEU A 124 -11.84 9.34 -3.15
CA LEU A 124 -11.31 9.11 -1.79
C LEU A 124 -11.63 7.70 -1.29
N GLY A 125 -12.84 7.20 -1.55
CA GLY A 125 -13.24 5.83 -1.23
C GLY A 125 -12.39 4.79 -1.96
N HIS A 126 -12.13 5.02 -3.26
CA HIS A 126 -11.20 4.20 -4.04
C HIS A 126 -9.79 4.22 -3.46
N LEU A 127 -9.23 5.39 -3.16
CA LEU A 127 -7.89 5.52 -2.58
C LEU A 127 -7.78 4.78 -1.24
N PHE A 128 -8.82 4.87 -0.40
CA PHE A 128 -8.88 4.15 0.87
C PHE A 128 -8.90 2.63 0.68
N LEU A 129 -9.70 2.12 -0.27
CA LEU A 129 -9.73 0.70 -0.60
C LEU A 129 -8.40 0.22 -1.18
N LEU A 130 -7.78 1.00 -2.07
CA LEU A 130 -6.47 0.70 -2.64
C LEU A 130 -5.40 0.62 -1.54
N PHE A 131 -5.43 1.57 -0.61
CA PHE A 131 -4.56 1.56 0.56
C PHE A 131 -4.74 0.31 1.41
N LEU A 132 -5.99 -0.04 1.75
CA LEU A 132 -6.28 -1.23 2.54
C LEU A 132 -5.85 -2.51 1.80
N PHE A 133 -6.08 -2.57 0.48
CA PHE A 133 -5.64 -3.68 -0.36
C PHE A 133 -4.13 -3.86 -0.29
N TYR A 134 -3.34 -2.81 -0.50
CA TYR A 134 -1.87 -2.91 -0.46
C TYR A 134 -1.33 -3.19 0.95
N GLN A 135 -2.03 -2.74 1.99
CA GLN A 135 -1.67 -3.08 3.37
C GLN A 135 -1.77 -4.59 3.65
N LEU A 136 -2.71 -5.28 3.00
CA LEU A 136 -2.99 -6.69 3.23
C LEU A 136 -2.29 -7.61 2.22
N ILE A 137 -2.34 -7.26 0.93
CA ILE A 137 -1.90 -8.16 -0.15
C ILE A 137 -0.41 -8.51 -0.03
N GLY A 138 0.43 -7.58 0.43
CA GLY A 138 1.85 -7.86 0.66
C GLY A 138 2.09 -8.98 1.66
N LEU A 139 1.37 -8.95 2.77
CA LEU A 139 1.48 -10.00 3.79
C LEU A 139 0.86 -11.32 3.29
N ALA A 140 -0.26 -11.25 2.57
CA ALA A 140 -0.88 -12.44 1.99
C ALA A 140 0.03 -13.13 0.97
N LEU A 141 0.65 -12.38 0.06
CA LEU A 141 1.59 -12.93 -0.93
C LEU A 141 2.86 -13.48 -0.28
N LEU A 142 3.36 -12.82 0.77
CA LEU A 142 4.48 -13.35 1.55
C LEU A 142 4.13 -14.71 2.16
N GLY A 143 2.92 -14.87 2.71
CA GLY A 143 2.43 -16.14 3.22
C GLY A 143 2.26 -17.22 2.15
N VAL A 144 1.77 -16.86 0.96
CA VAL A 144 1.56 -17.78 -0.16
C VAL A 144 2.86 -18.26 -0.78
N PHE A 145 3.80 -17.35 -1.05
CA PHE A 145 5.03 -17.68 -1.75
C PHE A 145 6.17 -18.11 -0.82
N GLY A 146 6.09 -17.77 0.46
CA GLY A 146 7.15 -18.06 1.43
C GLY A 146 8.47 -17.34 1.14
N SER A 147 8.48 -16.37 0.22
CA SER A 147 9.67 -15.66 -0.23
C SER A 147 9.40 -14.17 -0.36
N LEU A 148 10.28 -13.37 0.23
CA LEU A 148 10.21 -11.91 0.15
C LEU A 148 10.33 -11.43 -1.29
N ASP A 149 11.31 -11.97 -2.02
CA ASP A 149 11.64 -11.56 -3.38
C ASP A 149 10.47 -11.81 -4.33
N VAL A 150 9.82 -12.97 -4.23
CA VAL A 150 8.67 -13.31 -5.06
C VAL A 150 7.48 -12.42 -4.74
N ALA A 151 7.16 -12.22 -3.46
CA ALA A 151 6.03 -11.38 -3.04
C ALA A 151 6.17 -9.93 -3.51
N LEU A 152 7.36 -9.33 -3.33
CA LEU A 152 7.62 -7.97 -3.79
C LEU A 152 7.66 -7.86 -5.31
N SER A 153 8.19 -8.86 -6.01
CA SER A 153 8.24 -8.87 -7.47
C SER A 153 6.84 -8.89 -8.08
N VAL A 154 5.93 -9.71 -7.55
CA VAL A 154 4.53 -9.74 -8.03
C VAL A 154 3.85 -8.38 -7.84
N ILE A 155 4.02 -7.75 -6.67
CA ILE A 155 3.48 -6.42 -6.37
C ILE A 155 4.06 -5.37 -7.31
N ALA A 156 5.38 -5.37 -7.49
CA ALA A 156 6.08 -4.39 -8.30
C ALA A 156 5.72 -4.53 -9.78
N VAL A 157 5.73 -5.76 -10.32
CA VAL A 157 5.37 -6.03 -11.72
C VAL A 157 3.94 -5.64 -12.00
N TYR A 158 2.98 -6.07 -11.16
CA TYR A 158 1.58 -5.69 -11.34
C TYR A 158 1.39 -4.17 -11.34
N THR A 159 1.94 -3.49 -10.32
CA THR A 159 1.82 -2.04 -10.16
C THR A 159 2.49 -1.30 -11.32
N PHE A 160 3.72 -1.67 -11.68
CA PHE A 160 4.45 -1.04 -12.77
C PHE A 160 3.75 -1.23 -14.10
N MET A 161 3.28 -2.45 -14.41
CA MET A 161 2.57 -2.72 -15.65
C MET A 161 1.27 -1.94 -15.73
N GLU A 162 0.49 -1.88 -14.65
CA GLU A 162 -0.72 -1.03 -14.60
C GLU A 162 -0.39 0.44 -14.87
N VAL A 163 0.61 1.00 -14.18
CA VAL A 163 0.97 2.42 -14.33
C VAL A 163 1.54 2.71 -15.72
N ALA A 164 2.39 1.85 -16.25
CA ALA A 164 3.03 2.03 -17.55
C ALA A 164 2.04 1.87 -18.70
N THR A 165 1.04 0.99 -18.56
CA THR A 165 0.02 0.77 -19.59
C THR A 165 -1.24 1.60 -19.37
N GLN A 166 -1.32 2.36 -18.26
CA GLN A 166 -2.52 3.09 -17.86
C GLN A 166 -3.78 2.20 -17.81
N GLY A 167 -3.61 0.93 -17.47
CA GLY A 167 -4.70 -0.05 -17.47
C GLY A 167 -5.25 -0.38 -18.86
N THR A 168 -4.52 -0.05 -19.93
CA THR A 168 -4.87 -0.46 -21.29
C THR A 168 -4.07 -1.73 -21.66
N PHE A 169 -4.62 -2.61 -22.49
CA PHE A 169 -3.97 -3.83 -23.02
C PHE A 169 -3.90 -5.07 -22.14
N MET A 170 -4.09 -4.99 -20.82
CA MET A 170 -3.99 -6.17 -19.95
C MET A 170 -5.36 -6.75 -19.57
N PRO A 171 -5.59 -8.07 -19.71
CA PRO A 171 -6.90 -8.67 -19.44
C PRO A 171 -7.16 -8.95 -17.94
N TRP A 172 -6.38 -8.34 -17.05
CA TRP A 172 -6.47 -8.55 -15.61
C TRP A 172 -7.34 -7.49 -14.92
N PRO A 173 -7.73 -7.71 -13.65
CA PRO A 173 -8.38 -6.69 -12.84
C PRO A 173 -7.57 -5.39 -12.76
N HIS A 174 -8.16 -4.28 -13.20
CA HIS A 174 -7.58 -2.93 -13.04
C HIS A 174 -7.97 -2.36 -11.70
N LEU A 175 -6.98 -1.96 -10.91
CA LEU A 175 -7.19 -1.42 -9.55
C LEU A 175 -6.98 0.08 -9.47
N PHE A 176 -6.39 0.71 -10.49
CA PHE A 176 -6.02 2.12 -10.49
C PHE A 176 -6.98 2.97 -11.31
N LEU A 177 -7.00 4.27 -11.01
CA LEU A 177 -7.70 5.29 -11.78
C LEU A 177 -6.64 6.19 -12.44
N PHE A 178 -6.49 6.15 -13.76
CA PHE A 178 -5.51 6.99 -14.45
C PHE A 178 -6.09 8.31 -14.98
N GLN A 179 -7.42 8.42 -15.01
CA GLN A 179 -8.16 9.59 -15.44
C GLN A 179 -9.37 9.79 -14.52
N ALA A 180 -9.95 11.00 -14.55
CA ALA A 180 -11.20 11.26 -13.86
C ALA A 180 -12.27 10.27 -14.33
N PRO A 181 -13.06 9.65 -13.42
CA PRO A 181 -14.08 8.68 -13.81
C PRO A 181 -15.08 9.32 -14.78
N ALA A 182 -15.12 8.80 -16.02
CA ALA A 182 -16.02 9.29 -17.06
C ALA A 182 -17.45 8.76 -16.88
N ASP A 183 -17.59 7.60 -16.25
CA ASP A 183 -18.85 6.91 -16.01
C ASP A 183 -18.83 6.15 -14.66
N SER A 184 -19.99 5.62 -14.26
CA SER A 184 -20.08 4.83 -13.03
C SER A 184 -19.30 3.51 -13.09
N LEU A 185 -19.13 2.93 -14.28
CA LEU A 185 -18.49 1.64 -14.48
C LEU A 185 -16.96 1.71 -14.28
N SER A 186 -16.32 2.75 -14.80
CA SER A 186 -14.87 3.00 -14.66
C SER A 186 -14.43 3.13 -13.21
N LEU A 187 -15.34 3.48 -12.30
CA LEU A 187 -15.10 3.47 -10.87
C LEU A 187 -15.54 2.17 -10.19
N LEU A 188 -16.73 1.65 -10.55
CA LEU A 188 -17.31 0.48 -9.90
C LEU A 188 -16.41 -0.75 -10.01
N LEU A 189 -15.85 -1.01 -11.20
CA LEU A 189 -15.02 -2.19 -11.44
C LEU A 189 -13.74 -2.21 -10.57
N PRO A 190 -12.90 -1.16 -10.54
CA PRO A 190 -11.77 -1.11 -9.62
C PRO A 190 -12.18 -1.29 -8.15
N MET A 191 -13.28 -0.66 -7.71
CA MET A 191 -13.76 -0.82 -6.33
C MET A 191 -14.20 -2.26 -6.02
N MET A 192 -14.87 -2.94 -6.96
CA MET A 192 -15.24 -4.35 -6.80
C MET A 192 -14.02 -5.26 -6.72
N TRP A 193 -13.03 -5.06 -7.58
CA TRP A 193 -11.80 -5.85 -7.57
C TRP A 193 -10.96 -5.61 -6.31
N LEU A 194 -10.89 -4.36 -5.83
CA LEU A 194 -10.29 -4.04 -4.54
C LEU A 194 -11.01 -4.73 -3.39
N GLY A 195 -12.34 -4.68 -3.36
CA GLY A 195 -13.15 -5.36 -2.34
C GLY A 195 -12.90 -6.86 -2.33
N ALA A 196 -12.94 -7.51 -3.49
CA ALA A 196 -12.65 -8.94 -3.64
C ALA A 196 -11.21 -9.27 -3.19
N GLY A 197 -10.23 -8.48 -3.62
CA GLY A 197 -8.83 -8.65 -3.25
C GLY A 197 -8.57 -8.51 -1.75
N ILE A 198 -9.21 -7.54 -1.09
CA ILE A 198 -9.15 -7.34 0.36
C ILE A 198 -9.70 -8.56 1.10
N VAL A 199 -10.88 -9.07 0.68
CA VAL A 199 -11.48 -10.26 1.30
C VAL A 199 -10.58 -11.48 1.13
N ILE A 200 -10.06 -11.70 -0.07
CA ILE A 200 -9.15 -12.82 -0.35
C ILE A 200 -7.87 -12.69 0.49
N ALA A 201 -7.25 -11.52 0.54
CA ALA A 201 -6.04 -11.28 1.32
C ALA A 201 -6.30 -11.50 2.82
N ALA A 202 -7.43 -11.00 3.33
CA ALA A 202 -7.83 -11.20 4.73
C ALA A 202 -8.05 -12.68 5.06
N VAL A 203 -8.67 -13.46 4.16
CA VAL A 203 -8.85 -14.91 4.33
C VAL A 203 -7.51 -15.64 4.31
N LEU A 204 -6.59 -15.27 3.42
CA LEU A 204 -5.26 -15.89 3.34
C LEU A 204 -4.43 -15.61 4.61
N ILE A 205 -4.40 -14.36 5.08
CA ILE A 205 -3.77 -14.00 6.36
C ILE A 205 -4.49 -14.71 7.51
N GLY A 206 -5.83 -14.79 7.44
CA GLY A 206 -6.69 -15.53 8.36
C GLY A 206 -6.23 -16.97 8.56
N ARG A 207 -6.14 -17.73 7.47
CA ARG A 207 -5.72 -19.14 7.46
C ARG A 207 -4.30 -19.36 7.99
N GLU A 208 -3.46 -18.34 7.88
CA GLU A 208 -2.04 -18.42 8.22
C GLU A 208 -1.80 -18.15 9.72
N PHE A 209 -2.54 -17.18 10.30
CA PHE A 209 -2.36 -16.74 11.67
C PHE A 209 -3.45 -17.21 12.65
N TRP A 210 -4.55 -17.82 12.19
CA TRP A 210 -5.61 -18.36 13.05
C TRP A 210 -5.80 -19.86 12.81
#